data_AF-A0A9P6IK98-F1
#
_entry.id   AF-A0A9P6IK98-F1
#
_cell.length_a   1.000
_cell.length_b   1.000
_cell.length_c   1.000
_cell.angle_alpha   90.00
_cell.angle_beta   90.00
_cell.angle_gamma   90.00
#
_symmetry.space_group_name_H-M   'P 1'
#
loop_
_entity.id
_entity.type
_entity.pdbx_description
1 polymer ?
#
loop_
_entity_poly.entity_id
_entity_poly.type
_entity_poly.pdbx_seq_one_letter_code
_entity_poly.pdbx_strand_id
1 'polypeptide(L)' 'MTLQKLAPEDQQISSLEGWSLVDGREAIKRSFTFRDFNTAFGFMTRIALYADKADHHPEWFN' A
#
# COMPACT_ATOMS: atom_id res chain seq x y z
N MET A 1 13.94 7.01 14.39
CA MET A 1 14.04 6.34 13.07
C MET A 1 13.91 7.45 12.04
N THR A 2 14.92 7.69 11.22
CA THR A 2 14.86 8.76 10.21
C THR A 2 14.15 8.22 8.98
N LEU A 3 13.08 8.88 8.53
CA LEU A 3 12.40 8.51 7.29
C LEU A 3 13.30 8.91 6.13
N GLN A 4 13.88 7.92 5.46
CA GLN A 4 14.62 8.09 4.23
C GLN A 4 14.02 7.17 3.17
N LYS A 5 14.00 7.67 1.94
CA LYS A 5 13.58 6.88 0.79
C LYS A 5 14.60 5.77 0.54
N LEU A 6 14.10 4.58 0.20
CA LEU A 6 14.95 3.43 -0.11
C LEU A 6 15.79 3.70 -1.37
N ALA A 7 17.06 3.34 -1.33
CA ALA A 7 17.88 3.23 -2.53
C ALA A 7 17.36 2.07 -3.41
N PRO A 8 17.54 2.10 -4.74
CA PRO A 8 17.06 1.04 -5.63
C PRO A 8 17.47 -0.38 -5.21
N GLU A 9 18.68 -0.54 -4.71
CA GLU A 9 19.24 -1.79 -4.19
C GLU A 9 18.59 -2.30 -2.90
N ASP A 10 17.98 -1.40 -2.12
CA ASP A 10 17.32 -1.72 -0.84
C ASP A 10 15.83 -2.04 -1.01
N GLN A 11 15.28 -1.93 -2.23
CA GLN A 11 13.89 -2.21 -2.52
C GLN A 11 13.61 -3.73 -2.48
N GLN A 12 13.37 -4.26 -1.27
CA GLN A 12 13.03 -5.67 -1.04
C GLN A 12 11.56 -6.02 -1.39
N ILE A 13 11.11 -5.60 -2.58
CA ILE A 13 9.72 -5.77 -3.03
C ILE A 13 9.39 -7.25 -3.24
N SER A 14 10.37 -8.09 -3.57
CA SER A 14 10.20 -9.55 -3.73
C SER A 14 9.67 -10.24 -2.46
N SER A 15 9.86 -9.64 -1.28
CA SER A 15 9.33 -10.16 -0.01
C SER A 15 7.87 -9.78 0.23
N LEU A 16 7.34 -8.81 -0.52
CA LEU A 16 5.98 -8.29 -0.37
C LEU A 16 5.05 -8.94 -1.39
N GLU A 17 4.50 -10.10 -1.03
CA GLU A 17 3.61 -10.87 -1.92
C GLU A 17 2.45 -10.02 -2.46
N GLY A 18 2.25 -10.06 -3.78
CA GLY A 18 1.18 -9.34 -4.49
C GLY A 18 1.43 -7.84 -4.70
N TRP A 19 2.56 -7.29 -4.23
CA TRP A 19 2.97 -5.91 -4.52
C TRP A 19 3.88 -5.85 -5.75
N SER A 20 3.77 -4.77 -6.50
CA SER A 20 4.64 -4.48 -7.65
C SER A 20 4.99 -3.00 -7.72
N LEU A 21 6.07 -2.68 -8.45
CA LEU A 21 6.44 -1.30 -8.74
C LEU A 21 5.40 -0.65 -9.67
N VAL A 22 5.22 0.65 -9.52
CA VAL A 22 4.45 1.46 -10.47
C VAL A 22 5.38 1.91 -11.60
N ASP A 23 5.01 1.62 -12.84
CA ASP A 23 5.80 2.04 -14.01
C ASP A 23 5.93 3.57 -14.05
N GLY A 24 7.17 4.06 -14.14
CA GLY A 24 7.47 5.49 -14.20
C GLY A 24 7.23 6.27 -12.91
N ARG A 25 6.96 5.61 -11.78
CA ARG A 25 6.74 6.25 -10.48
C ARG A 25 7.39 5.46 -9.35
N GLU A 26 8.02 6.16 -8.42
CA GLU A 26 8.65 5.55 -7.24
C GLU A 26 7.62 5.23 -6.16
N ALA A 27 6.78 4.26 -6.46
CA ALA A 27 5.70 3.77 -5.63
C ALA A 27 5.52 2.27 -5.83
N ILE A 28 4.88 1.63 -4.86
CA ILE A 28 4.40 0.26 -4.98
C ILE A 28 2.87 0.26 -5.07
N LYS A 29 2.30 -0.72 -5.77
CA LYS A 29 0.86 -0.92 -5.88
C LYS A 29 0.49 -2.38 -5.65
N ARG A 30 -0.74 -2.60 -5.20
CA ARG A 30 -1.37 -3.92 -5.12
C ARG A 30 -2.87 -3.78 -5.37
N SER A 31 -3.42 -4.73 -6.13
CA SER A 31 -4.87 -4.86 -6.33
C SER A 31 -5.44 -5.90 -5.37
N PHE A 32 -6.57 -5.59 -4.77
CA PHE A 32 -7.31 -6.50 -3.90
C PHE A 32 -8.68 -6.77 -4.52
N THR A 33 -9.13 -8.02 -4.47
CA THR A 33 -10.46 -8.43 -4.94
C THR A 33 -11.22 -9.03 -3.77
N PHE A 34 -12.43 -8.52 -3.55
CA PHE A 34 -13.32 -8.97 -2.49
C PHE A 34 -14.62 -9.50 -3.09
N ARG A 35 -15.35 -10.31 -2.32
CA ARG A 35 -16.63 -10.89 -2.75
C ARG A 35 -17.69 -9.83 -3.02
N ASP A 36 -17.70 -8.77 -2.22
CA ASP A 36 -18.72 -7.71 -2.24
C ASP A 36 -18.17 -6.38 -1.70
N PHE A 37 -18.93 -5.31 -1.94
CA PHE A 37 -18.56 -3.95 -1.51
C PHE A 37 -18.45 -3.81 0.01
N ASN A 38 -19.31 -4.48 0.78
CA ASN A 38 -19.26 -4.40 2.24
C ASN A 38 -17.93 -4.92 2.78
N THR A 39 -17.45 -6.02 2.24
CA THR A 39 -16.13 -6.60 2.58
C THR A 39 -15.00 -5.66 2.18
N ALA A 40 -15.04 -5.10 0.97
CA ALA A 40 -14.03 -4.14 0.48
C ALA A 40 -13.97 -2.87 1.35
N PHE A 41 -15.11 -2.28 1.67
CA PHE A 41 -15.17 -1.05 2.47
C PHE A 41 -14.77 -1.30 3.94
N GLY A 42 -15.06 -2.48 4.48
CA GLY A 42 -14.56 -2.90 5.79
C GLY A 42 -13.03 -3.02 5.83
N PHE A 43 -12.42 -3.53 4.75
CA PHE A 43 -10.96 -3.56 4.59
C PHE A 43 -10.38 -2.14 4.50
N MET A 44 -10.99 -1.26 3.70
CA MET A 44 -10.59 0.15 3.59
C MET A 44 -10.64 0.86 4.94
N THR A 45 -11.71 0.69 5.71
CA THR A 45 -11.86 1.32 7.04
C THR A 45 -10.71 0.94 7.98
N ARG A 46 -10.26 -0.33 7.97
CA ARG A 46 -9.13 -0.78 8.79
C ARG A 46 -7.81 -0.15 8.36
N ILE A 47 -7.58 -0.01 7.06
CA ILE A 47 -6.40 0.71 6.53
C ILE A 47 -6.45 2.18 6.94
N ALA A 48 -7.60 2.85 6.81
CA ALA A 48 -7.74 4.27 7.16
C ALA A 48 -7.36 4.55 8.62
N LEU A 49 -7.80 3.70 9.56
CA LEU A 49 -7.43 3.83 10.97
C LEU A 49 -5.92 3.66 11.23
N TYR A 50 -5.29 2.72 10.50
CA TYR A 50 -3.84 2.51 10.61
C TYR A 50 -3.05 3.65 9.96
N ALA A 51 -3.48 4.11 8.79
CA ALA A 51 -2.89 5.21 8.03
C ALA A 51 -2.90 6.52 8.82
N ASP A 52 -4.02 6.84 9.49
CA ASP A 52 -4.16 8.02 10.35
C ASP A 52 -3.18 7.98 11.53
N LYS A 53 -3.10 6.83 12.23
CA LYS A 53 -2.12 6.63 13.31
C LYS A 53 -0.67 6.74 12.84
N ALA A 54 -0.40 6.30 11.61
CA ALA A 54 0.93 6.34 11.01
C ALA A 54 1.27 7.70 10.36
N ASP A 55 0.30 8.63 10.27
CA ASP A 55 0.37 9.85 9.46
C ASP A 55 0.89 9.57 8.03
N HIS A 56 0.45 8.45 7.46
CA HIS A 56 0.89 7.99 6.15
C HIS A 56 -0.28 7.41 5.37
N HIS A 57 -0.75 8.18 4.39
CA HIS A 57 -2.01 7.93 3.70
C HIS A 57 -1.75 7.25 2.34
N PRO A 58 -2.47 6.17 2.01
CA PRO A 58 -2.37 5.55 0.70
C PRO A 58 -3.09 6.39 -0.37
N GLU A 59 -2.67 6.22 -1.61
CA GLU A 59 -3.50 6.51 -2.77
C GLU A 59 -4.17 5.22 -3.21
N TRP A 60 -5.50 5.22 -3.29
CA TRP A 60 -6.26 4.04 -3.70
C TRP A 60 -7.45 4.38 -4.59
N PHE A 61 -7.98 3.34 -5.24
CA PHE A 61 -9.20 3.36 -6.02
C PHE A 61 -10.04 2.16 -5.61
N ASN A 62 -11.36 2.36 -5.45
CA ASN A 62 -12.34 1.31 -5.17
C ASN A 62 -13.44 1.36 -6.20
#